data_AF-A0A6G1LKF9-F1
#
_entry.id   AF-A0A6G1LKF9-F1
#
_cell.length_a   1.000
_cell.length_b   1.000
_cell.length_c   1.000
_cell.angle_alpha   90.00
_cell.angle_beta   90.00
_cell.angle_gamma   90.00
#
_symmetry.space_group_name_H-M   'P 1'
#
loop_
_entity.id
_entity.type
_entity.pdbx_description
1 polymer ?
#
loop_
_entity_poly.entity_id
_entity_poly.type
_entity_poly.pdbx_seq_one_letter_code
_entity_poly.pdbx_strand_id
1 'polypeptide(L)'
;MTGRDTVDDMFEQHLSPDAAAGHKAAKASTPAGPFFRVGLPVGLEAGYGLGGLLTLLDAEGWYGERTLTWGGGHTFTWFVDRKNDWCGAVGFGGRERGEGCLSL
;
A
#
# COMPACT_ATOMS: atom_id res chain seq x y z
N MET A 1 -9.69 -22.86 -12.32
CA MET A 1 -8.94 -21.90 -11.48
C MET A 1 -8.82 -22.53 -10.11
N THR A 2 -7.61 -22.93 -9.74
CA THR A 2 -7.34 -23.46 -8.39
C THR A 2 -7.22 -22.31 -7.41
N GLY A 3 -7.27 -22.57 -6.10
CA GLY A 3 -7.09 -21.52 -5.10
C GLY A 3 -5.74 -20.79 -5.18
N ARG A 4 -4.72 -21.45 -5.75
CA ARG A 4 -3.39 -20.87 -5.92
C ARG A 4 -3.34 -19.88 -7.08
N ASP A 5 -3.95 -20.23 -8.20
CA ASP A 5 -4.07 -19.33 -9.36
C ASP A 5 -4.83 -18.05 -8.99
N THR A 6 -5.85 -18.16 -8.12
CA THR A 6 -6.57 -16.99 -7.61
C THR A 6 -5.70 -16.10 -6.72
N VAL A 7 -4.83 -16.69 -5.90
CA VAL A 7 -3.88 -15.91 -5.10
C VAL A 7 -2.84 -15.24 -6.00
N ASP A 8 -2.34 -15.93 -7.02
CA ASP A 8 -1.39 -15.35 -7.96
C ASP A 8 -1.95 -14.13 -8.69
N ASP A 9 -3.22 -14.19 -9.10
CA ASP A 9 -3.95 -13.10 -9.75
C ASP A 9 -4.07 -11.85 -8.86
N MET A 10 -4.08 -11.99 -7.52
CA MET A 10 -4.14 -10.83 -6.62
C MET A 10 -2.95 -9.88 -6.76
N PHE A 11 -1.80 -10.39 -7.22
CA PHE A 11 -0.54 -9.67 -7.36
C PHE A 11 -0.29 -9.20 -8.80
N GLU A 12 -1.32 -9.14 -9.64
CA GLU A 12 -1.27 -8.52 -10.96
C GLU A 12 -1.84 -7.10 -10.94
N GLN A 13 -1.52 -6.30 -11.97
CA GLN A 13 -2.15 -4.99 -12.16
C GLN A 13 -3.57 -5.19 -12.71
N HIS A 14 -4.57 -4.75 -11.94
CA HIS A 14 -5.98 -4.85 -12.32
C HIS A 14 -6.60 -3.52 -12.78
N LEU A 15 -5.85 -2.42 -12.69
CA LEU A 15 -6.32 -1.15 -13.24
C LEU A 15 -6.18 -1.14 -14.77
N SER A 16 -7.25 -0.73 -15.45
CA SER A 16 -7.18 -0.33 -16.86
C SER A 16 -6.24 0.86 -17.04
N PRO A 17 -5.72 1.13 -18.26
CA PRO A 17 -4.81 2.25 -18.50
C PRO A 17 -5.36 3.60 -18.01
N ASP A 18 -6.65 3.87 -18.24
CA ASP A 18 -7.30 5.11 -17.80
C ASP A 18 -7.39 5.19 -16.27
N ALA A 19 -7.75 4.08 -15.61
CA ALA A 19 -7.79 4.01 -14.15
C ALA A 19 -6.39 4.14 -13.53
N ALA A 20 -5.37 3.58 -14.17
CA ALA A 20 -3.98 3.69 -13.75
C ALA A 20 -3.47 5.14 -13.82
N ALA A 21 -3.86 5.90 -14.85
CA ALA A 21 -3.56 7.32 -14.97
C ALA A 21 -4.19 8.14 -13.82
N GLY A 22 -5.47 7.89 -13.53
CA GLY A 22 -6.16 8.52 -12.40
C GLY A 22 -5.52 8.17 -11.05
N HIS A 23 -5.17 6.90 -10.84
CA HIS A 23 -4.46 6.45 -9.64
C HIS A 23 -3.07 7.09 -9.49
N LYS A 24 -2.31 7.23 -10.59
CA LYS A 24 -1.03 7.93 -10.61
C LYS A 24 -1.19 9.40 -10.22
N ALA A 25 -2.19 10.09 -10.76
CA ALA A 25 -2.50 11.48 -10.42
C ALA A 25 -2.91 11.63 -8.95
N ALA A 26 -3.73 10.72 -8.42
CA ALA A 26 -4.15 10.73 -7.01
C ALA A 26 -2.95 10.65 -6.05
N LYS A 27 -1.99 9.76 -6.34
CA LYS A 27 -0.77 9.56 -5.54
C LYS A 27 0.21 10.74 -5.61
N ALA A 28 0.32 11.40 -6.76
CA ALA A 28 1.33 12.42 -7.00
C ALA A 28 0.86 13.84 -6.65
N SER A 29 -0.40 14.17 -6.93
CA SER A 29 -0.83 15.56 -7.05
C SER A 29 -1.88 16.00 -6.03
N THR A 30 -2.39 15.08 -5.20
CA THR A 30 -3.41 15.41 -4.19
C THR A 30 -2.79 15.53 -2.79
N PRO A 31 -3.38 16.34 -1.88
CA PRO A 31 -2.98 16.36 -0.47
C PRO A 31 -3.08 14.98 0.21
N ALA A 32 -3.94 14.10 -0.32
CA ALA A 32 -4.10 12.74 0.16
C ALA A 32 -3.06 11.75 -0.41
N GLY A 33 -2.23 12.19 -1.37
CA GLY A 33 -1.23 11.36 -2.05
C GLY A 33 -0.29 10.56 -1.12
N PRO A 34 0.21 11.12 0.00
CA PRO A 34 0.97 10.35 0.98
C PRO A 34 0.24 9.12 1.54
N PHE A 35 -1.07 9.20 1.75
CA PHE A 35 -1.87 8.07 2.25
C PHE A 35 -2.02 6.98 1.19
N PHE A 36 -2.26 7.37 -0.07
CA PHE A 36 -2.39 6.42 -1.18
C PHE A 36 -1.08 5.73 -1.56
N ARG A 37 0.07 6.27 -1.13
CA ARG A 37 1.38 5.67 -1.38
C ARG A 37 1.78 4.65 -0.32
N VAL A 38 1.12 4.58 0.84
CA VAL A 38 1.42 3.60 1.91
C VAL A 38 2.93 3.57 2.25
N GLY A 39 3.55 4.75 2.30
CA GLY A 39 4.99 4.89 2.58
C GLY A 39 5.93 4.76 1.37
N LEU A 40 5.45 4.38 0.19
CA LEU A 40 6.28 4.34 -1.02
C LEU A 40 6.81 5.74 -1.41
N PRO A 41 8.06 5.83 -1.91
CA PRO A 41 8.63 7.10 -2.37
C PRO A 41 7.83 7.66 -3.55
N VAL A 42 7.86 8.99 -3.69
CA VAL A 42 7.26 9.66 -4.85
C VAL A 42 8.01 9.21 -6.10
N GLY A 43 7.26 8.88 -7.15
CA GLY A 43 7.84 8.51 -8.45
C GLY A 43 8.08 7.02 -8.65
N LEU A 44 8.02 6.19 -7.59
CA LEU A 44 8.06 4.74 -7.75
C LEU A 44 6.80 4.25 -8.48
N GLU A 45 6.99 3.45 -9.53
CA GLU A 45 5.88 2.91 -10.29
C GLU A 45 5.12 1.85 -9.48
N ALA A 46 3.82 2.09 -9.32
CA ALA A 46 2.93 1.21 -8.59
C ALA A 46 1.53 1.21 -9.20
N GLY A 47 0.98 0.02 -9.36
CA GLY A 47 -0.38 -0.27 -9.79
C GLY A 47 -1.31 -0.51 -8.61
N TYR A 48 -2.40 -1.22 -8.83
CA TYR A 48 -3.31 -1.65 -7.78
C TYR A 48 -3.75 -3.09 -8.06
N GLY A 49 -3.41 -3.99 -7.14
CA GLY A 49 -3.79 -5.39 -7.20
C GLY A 49 -5.12 -5.65 -6.49
N LEU A 50 -5.51 -6.91 -6.40
CA LEU A 50 -6.71 -7.29 -5.66
C LEU A 50 -6.40 -7.35 -4.16
N GLY A 51 -6.37 -6.18 -3.52
CA GLY A 51 -6.19 -6.05 -2.08
C GLY A 51 -5.43 -4.80 -1.63
N GLY A 52 -4.77 -4.08 -2.54
CA GLY A 52 -4.00 -2.91 -2.17
C GLY A 52 -3.07 -2.39 -3.28
N LEU A 53 -2.16 -1.53 -2.86
CA LEU A 53 -1.12 -0.95 -3.70
C LEU A 53 -0.13 -2.03 -4.11
N LEU A 54 0.23 -2.08 -5.39
CA LEU A 54 1.12 -3.09 -5.95
C LEU A 54 2.35 -2.42 -6.56
N THR A 55 3.56 -2.77 -6.10
CA THR A 55 4.80 -2.28 -6.75
C THR A 55 4.95 -2.90 -8.14
N LEU A 56 5.28 -2.09 -9.14
CA LEU A 56 5.55 -2.56 -10.52
C LEU A 56 7.04 -2.64 -10.83
N LEU A 57 7.88 -2.09 -9.95
CA LEU A 57 9.33 -2.14 -10.01
C LEU A 57 9.88 -2.40 -8.62
N ASP A 58 11.11 -2.94 -8.56
CA ASP A 58 11.84 -3.05 -7.30
C ASP A 58 12.14 -1.67 -6.72
N ALA A 59 11.95 -1.54 -5.40
CA ALA A 59 12.51 -0.47 -4.59
C ALA A 59 13.85 -0.95 -4.02
N GLU A 60 14.95 -0.30 -4.39
CA GLU A 60 16.30 -0.70 -3.99
C GLU A 60 16.43 -0.82 -2.46
N GLY A 61 16.83 -2.00 -1.99
CA GLY A 61 17.01 -2.31 -0.57
C GLY A 61 15.70 -2.42 0.24
N TRP A 62 14.54 -2.42 -0.42
CA TRP A 62 13.24 -2.47 0.24
C TRP A 62 12.29 -3.47 -0.44
N TYR A 63 11.11 -3.05 -0.89
CA TYR A 63 10.14 -3.94 -1.53
C TYR A 63 10.56 -4.38 -2.93
N GLY A 64 10.40 -5.66 -3.22
CA GLY A 64 10.53 -6.22 -4.56
C GLY A 64 9.36 -5.84 -5.46
N GLU A 65 9.52 -6.10 -6.76
CA GLU A 65 8.45 -6.07 -7.75
C GLU A 65 7.28 -6.95 -7.31
N ARG A 66 6.04 -6.49 -7.55
CA ARG A 66 4.80 -7.18 -7.19
C ARG A 66 4.63 -7.41 -5.69
N THR A 67 5.17 -6.52 -4.87
CA THR A 67 4.81 -6.44 -3.46
C THR A 67 3.44 -5.81 -3.32
N LEU A 68 2.54 -6.50 -2.62
CA LEU A 68 1.19 -6.00 -2.31
C LEU A 68 1.20 -5.41 -0.90
N THR A 69 0.77 -4.16 -0.75
CA THR A 69 0.76 -3.47 0.54
C THR A 69 -0.46 -2.59 0.71
N TRP A 70 -0.95 -2.51 1.95
CA TRP A 70 -2.00 -1.60 2.35
C TRP A 70 -1.90 -1.24 3.83
N GLY A 71 -2.91 -0.54 4.35
CA GLY A 71 -2.97 -0.17 5.75
C GLY A 71 -4.38 0.12 6.24
N GLY A 72 -4.48 0.37 7.53
CA GLY A 72 -5.72 0.69 8.24
C GLY A 72 -5.53 1.94 9.10
N GLY A 73 -6.38 2.94 8.87
CA GLY A 73 -6.26 4.23 9.55
C GLY A 73 -4.88 4.86 9.37
N HIS A 74 -4.32 5.38 10.46
CA HIS A 74 -2.98 6.00 10.48
C HIS A 74 -1.93 5.18 11.23
N THR A 75 -2.31 4.02 11.76
CA THR A 75 -1.49 3.28 12.73
C THR A 75 -1.22 1.85 12.32
N PHE A 76 -1.83 1.34 11.24
CA PHE A 76 -1.65 -0.03 10.80
C PHE A 76 -1.21 -0.12 9.34
N THR A 77 -0.24 -0.99 9.05
CA THR A 77 0.19 -1.32 7.69
C THR A 77 0.58 -2.79 7.57
N TRP A 78 0.42 -3.36 6.39
CA TRP A 78 0.87 -4.71 6.06
C TRP A 78 1.43 -4.77 4.65
N PHE A 79 2.28 -5.76 4.40
CA PHE A 79 2.81 -6.05 3.07
C PHE A 79 3.06 -7.55 2.87
N VAL A 80 3.04 -7.97 1.61
CA VAL A 80 3.44 -9.31 1.18
C VAL A 80 4.36 -9.15 -0.03
N ASP A 81 5.64 -9.44 0.18
CA ASP A 81 6.69 -9.42 -0.85
C ASP A 81 7.07 -10.88 -1.18
N ARG A 82 6.53 -11.38 -2.28
CA ARG A 82 6.76 -12.77 -2.72
C ARG A 82 8.14 -12.95 -3.35
N LYS A 83 8.75 -11.88 -3.87
CA LYS A 83 10.05 -11.92 -4.54
C LYS A 83 11.16 -12.10 -3.51
N ASN A 84 11.05 -11.41 -2.38
CA ASN A 84 12.02 -11.49 -1.28
C ASN A 84 11.61 -12.50 -0.19
N ASP A 85 10.54 -13.29 -0.39
CA ASP A 85 10.01 -14.27 0.55
C ASP A 85 9.75 -13.70 1.96
N TRP A 86 9.17 -12.49 2.02
CA TRP A 86 8.94 -11.76 3.26
C TRP A 86 7.55 -11.10 3.28
N CYS A 87 6.81 -11.29 4.38
CA CYS A 87 5.62 -10.52 4.70
C CYS A 87 5.68 -9.95 6.13
N GLY A 88 4.88 -8.92 6.39
CA GLY A 88 4.82 -8.31 7.70
C GLY A 88 3.55 -7.49 7.91
N ALA A 89 3.16 -7.34 9.17
CA ALA A 89 2.08 -6.46 9.61
C ALA A 89 2.51 -5.74 10.87
N VAL A 90 2.32 -4.42 10.91
CA VAL A 90 2.70 -3.56 12.03
C VAL A 90 1.52 -2.68 12.39
N GLY A 91 1.18 -2.66 13.69
CA GLY A 91 0.13 -1.82 14.25
C GLY A 91 0.63 -1.05 15.46
N PHE A 92 0.41 0.26 15.47
CA PHE A 92 0.64 1.10 16.62
C PHE A 92 -0.64 1.23 17.44
N GLY A 93 -0.56 0.95 18.73
CA GLY A 93 -1.66 1.21 19.66
C GLY A 93 -1.88 2.71 19.80
N GLY A 94 -2.95 3.23 19.20
CA GLY A 94 -3.38 4.61 19.42
C GLY A 94 -3.95 4.73 20.82
N ARG A 95 -3.38 5.61 21.65
CA ARG A 95 -4.07 6.09 22.86
C ARG A 95 -4.90 7.30 22.44
N GLU A 96 -6.22 7.20 22.54
CA GLU A 96 -7.10 8.35 22.33
C GLU A 96 -6.71 9.45 23.31
N ARG A 97 -6.56 10.69 22.82
CA ARG A 97 -6.48 11.84 23.71
C ARG A 97 -7.86 11.97 24.35
N GLY A 98 -8.00 11.46 25.57
CA GLY A 98 -9.21 11.67 26.37
C GLY A 98 -9.50 13.17 26.42
N GLU A 99 -10.72 13.55 26.04
CA GLU A 99 -11.28 14.84 26.41
C GLU A 99 -11.31 14.90 27.94
N GLY A 100 -10.33 15.57 28.55
CA GLY A 100 -10.24 15.62 30.01
C GLY A 100 -8.98 16.27 30.53
N CYS A 101 -9.13 17.52 31.00
CA CYS A 101 -8.20 18.34 31.77
C CYS A 101 -7.33 19.34 30.99
N LEU A 102 -7.99 20.35 30.41
CA LEU A 102 -7.47 21.71 30.49
C LEU A 102 -7.87 22.27 31.87
N SER A 103 -6.95 22.18 32.83
CA SER A 103 -6.96 23.02 34.03
C SER A 103 -5.70 23.88 33.98
N LEU A 104 -5.79 25.02 33.29
CA LEU A 104 -4.97 26.22 33.50
C LEU A 104 -5.84 27.44 33.16
#